data_AF-A0A2J8AGD4-F1
#
_entry.id   AF-A0A2J8AGD4-F1
#
_cell.length_a   1.000
_cell.length_b   1.000
_cell.length_c   1.000
_cell.angle_alpha   90.00
_cell.angle_beta   90.00
_cell.angle_gamma   90.00
#
_symmetry.space_group_name_H-M   'P 1'
#
loop_
_entity.id
_entity.type
_entity.pdbx_description
1 polymer ?
#
loop_
_entity_poly.entity_id
_entity_poly.type
_entity_poly.pdbx_seq_one_letter_code
_entity_poly.pdbx_strand_id
1 'polypeptide(L)'
;MFGNGPTENNIQPPDENRYFELKTAELAVPNLPVTALFHDLRALTGLARELPPGNVTEETALYVANKIVNTYRPRDPASVEAARALAASVLARRDPADRMQVYAVGHCHIDTAWLWPFSETHRKTARSWSAQLRLAERFPWHIFTASSAQQYEWLLTDYPGLFAEIQAAAAKPVTACTTWCPDGQQDGQRPWAQMLQQQAQRVGPSAPSGATGSPAPPS
;
A
#
# COMPACT_ATOMS: atom_id res chain seq x y z
N MET A 1 -15.24 -2.06 -0.82
CA MET A 1 -13.98 -2.48 -0.16
C MET A 1 -14.16 -3.81 0.55
N PHE A 2 -15.15 -3.92 1.45
CA PHE A 2 -15.48 -5.18 2.11
C PHE A 2 -16.79 -5.74 1.57
N GLY A 3 -16.73 -6.98 1.08
CA GLY A 3 -17.87 -7.80 0.66
C GLY A 3 -18.88 -7.13 -0.26
N ASN A 4 -20.07 -7.75 -0.27
CA ASN A 4 -21.24 -7.31 -1.03
C ASN A 4 -22.49 -7.17 -0.13
N GLY A 5 -22.31 -6.96 1.18
CA GLY A 5 -23.41 -6.80 2.12
C GLY A 5 -24.13 -5.43 1.99
N PRO A 6 -25.39 -5.32 2.47
CA PRO A 6 -26.16 -4.08 2.45
C PRO A 6 -25.47 -2.91 3.18
N THR A 7 -25.78 -1.69 2.74
CA THR A 7 -24.98 -0.46 2.94
C THR A 7 -24.83 0.03 4.38
N GLU A 8 -25.70 -0.38 5.29
CA GLU A 8 -25.72 0.19 6.66
C GLU A 8 -24.84 -0.57 7.64
N ASN A 9 -24.55 -1.86 7.39
CA ASN A 9 -23.69 -2.68 8.24
C ASN A 9 -23.02 -3.78 7.39
N ASN A 10 -21.71 -3.64 7.16
CA ASN A 10 -21.00 -4.41 6.16
C ASN A 10 -20.69 -5.88 6.56
N ILE A 11 -21.26 -6.37 7.66
CA ILE A 11 -21.13 -7.76 8.13
C ILE A 11 -22.36 -8.63 7.81
N GLN A 12 -23.37 -8.04 7.18
CA GLN A 12 -24.58 -8.75 6.78
C GLN A 12 -24.30 -9.73 5.62
N PRO A 13 -25.16 -10.75 5.42
CA PRO A 13 -25.03 -11.66 4.28
C PRO A 13 -24.88 -10.92 2.94
N PRO A 14 -24.10 -11.47 2.00
CA PRO A 14 -23.91 -10.85 0.69
C PRO A 14 -25.23 -10.78 -0.08
N ASP A 15 -25.45 -9.67 -0.78
CA ASP A 15 -26.63 -9.47 -1.63
C ASP A 15 -26.31 -9.81 -3.09
N GLU A 16 -26.81 -10.94 -3.59
CA GLU A 16 -26.58 -11.38 -4.97
C GLU A 16 -27.18 -10.42 -6.02
N ASN A 17 -28.13 -9.57 -5.63
CA ASN A 17 -28.81 -8.62 -6.52
C ASN A 17 -28.28 -7.19 -6.37
N ARG A 18 -27.05 -7.03 -5.90
CA ARG A 18 -26.40 -5.73 -5.81
C ARG A 18 -25.78 -5.31 -7.13
N TYR A 19 -26.27 -4.19 -7.65
CA TYR A 19 -25.76 -3.55 -8.86
C TYR A 19 -24.83 -2.39 -8.51
N PHE A 20 -23.79 -2.22 -9.32
CA PHE A 20 -22.84 -1.12 -9.20
C PHE A 20 -22.90 -0.25 -10.45
N GLU A 21 -22.90 1.06 -10.26
CA GLU A 21 -22.91 2.03 -11.35
C GLU A 21 -21.54 2.68 -11.50
N LEU A 22 -21.06 2.75 -12.73
CA LEU A 22 -19.89 3.57 -13.07
C LEU A 22 -20.30 5.04 -13.05
N LYS A 23 -19.95 5.75 -11.97
CA LYS A 23 -20.31 7.17 -11.81
C LYS A 23 -19.45 8.13 -12.63
N THR A 24 -18.19 7.78 -12.89
CA THR A 24 -17.22 8.69 -13.51
C THR A 24 -16.19 7.89 -14.31
N ALA A 25 -15.92 8.35 -15.53
CA ALA A 25 -14.83 7.88 -16.39
C ALA A 25 -14.31 9.07 -17.20
N GLU A 26 -13.24 9.70 -16.72
CA GLU A 26 -12.72 10.95 -17.27
C GLU A 26 -11.23 10.81 -17.60
N LEU A 27 -10.81 11.49 -18.65
CA LEU A 27 -9.39 11.72 -18.95
C LEU A 27 -9.04 13.14 -18.51
N ALA A 28 -8.22 13.27 -17.47
CA ALA A 28 -7.87 14.56 -16.88
C ALA A 28 -6.36 14.74 -16.77
N VAL A 29 -5.90 15.99 -16.91
CA VAL A 29 -4.51 16.39 -16.62
C VAL A 29 -4.49 17.08 -15.25
N PRO A 30 -3.90 16.47 -14.21
CA PRO A 30 -3.89 17.07 -12.88
C PRO A 30 -2.99 18.30 -12.83
N ASN A 31 -3.48 19.39 -12.24
CA ASN A 31 -2.66 20.56 -11.94
C ASN A 31 -1.85 20.27 -10.66
N LEU A 32 -0.64 19.74 -10.82
CA LEU A 32 0.20 19.29 -9.71
C LEU A 32 0.49 20.40 -8.68
N PRO A 33 0.82 21.66 -9.05
CA PRO A 33 0.96 22.75 -8.08
C PRO A 33 -0.28 22.99 -7.22
N VAL A 34 -1.47 22.96 -7.83
CA VAL A 34 -2.74 23.13 -7.11
C VAL A 34 -3.05 21.92 -6.22
N THR A 35 -2.82 20.70 -6.71
CA THR A 35 -2.96 19.48 -5.89
C THR A 35 -2.02 19.53 -4.68
N ALA A 36 -0.79 19.98 -4.87
CA ALA A 36 0.16 20.13 -3.80
C ALA A 36 -0.34 21.19 -2.78
N LEU A 37 -0.82 22.35 -3.24
CA LEU A 37 -1.40 23.39 -2.37
C LEU A 37 -2.61 22.87 -1.57
N PHE A 38 -3.45 22.03 -2.18
CA PHE A 38 -4.55 21.38 -1.49
C PHE A 38 -4.05 20.50 -0.33
N HIS A 39 -3.00 19.71 -0.55
CA HIS A 39 -2.40 18.88 0.51
C HIS A 39 -1.76 19.72 1.62
N ASP A 40 -1.10 20.83 1.28
CA ASP A 40 -0.55 21.77 2.27
C ASP A 40 -1.67 22.35 3.16
N LEU A 41 -2.76 22.80 2.55
CA LEU A 41 -3.90 23.37 3.28
C LEU A 41 -4.57 22.31 4.17
N ARG A 42 -4.68 21.07 3.69
CA ARG A 42 -5.17 19.95 4.49
C ARG A 42 -4.25 19.67 5.69
N ALA A 43 -2.93 19.76 5.53
CA ALA A 43 -1.99 19.60 6.64
C ALA A 43 -2.12 20.73 7.67
N LEU A 44 -2.17 21.99 7.22
CA LEU A 44 -2.33 23.16 8.09
C LEU A 44 -3.64 23.13 8.87
N THR A 45 -4.75 22.81 8.21
CA THR A 45 -6.05 22.68 8.88
C THR A 45 -6.12 21.49 9.82
N GLY A 46 -5.35 20.42 9.57
CA GLY A 46 -5.13 19.34 10.52
C GLY A 46 -4.40 19.83 11.77
N LEU A 47 -3.28 20.55 11.61
CA LEU A 47 -2.55 21.14 12.74
C LEU A 47 -3.44 22.07 13.58
N ALA A 48 -4.22 22.93 12.95
CA ALA A 48 -5.11 23.86 13.63
C ALA A 48 -6.24 23.16 14.42
N ARG A 49 -6.63 21.93 14.04
CA ARG A 49 -7.73 21.19 14.68
C ARG A 49 -7.27 20.25 15.78
N GLU A 50 -6.12 19.61 15.57
CA GLU A 50 -5.66 18.51 16.44
C GLU A 50 -4.71 18.99 17.54
N LEU A 51 -4.06 20.15 17.38
CA LEU A 51 -3.20 20.70 18.42
C LEU A 51 -4.03 21.32 19.56
N PRO A 52 -3.53 21.28 20.81
CA PRO A 52 -4.22 21.87 21.94
C PRO A 52 -4.42 23.39 21.78
N PRO A 53 -5.53 23.96 22.27
CA PRO A 53 -5.76 25.41 22.26
C PRO A 53 -4.65 26.19 22.98
N GLY A 54 -4.28 27.36 22.44
CA GLY A 54 -3.20 28.21 22.98
C GLY A 54 -1.80 27.76 22.57
N ASN A 55 -1.68 26.81 21.64
CA ASN A 55 -0.42 26.43 21.04
C ASN A 55 -0.06 27.40 19.90
N VAL A 56 1.14 27.97 19.93
CA VAL A 56 1.60 28.94 18.91
C VAL A 56 1.58 28.34 17.49
N THR A 57 1.91 27.05 17.34
CA THR A 57 1.89 26.36 16.04
C THR A 57 0.47 26.19 15.52
N GLU A 58 -0.49 25.92 16.40
CA GLU A 58 -1.92 25.85 16.08
C GLU A 58 -2.41 27.20 15.52
N GLU A 59 -2.25 28.26 16.31
CA GLU A 59 -2.68 29.61 15.94
C GLU A 59 -2.00 30.09 14.65
N THR A 60 -0.69 29.81 14.50
CA THR A 60 0.08 30.15 13.30
C THR A 60 -0.42 29.38 12.09
N ALA A 61 -0.71 28.08 12.23
CA ALA A 61 -1.22 27.26 11.13
C ALA A 61 -2.59 27.75 10.67
N LEU A 62 -3.49 28.09 11.58
CA LEU A 62 -4.81 28.65 11.25
C LEU A 62 -4.70 30.00 10.55
N TYR A 63 -3.86 30.90 11.07
CA TYR A 63 -3.61 32.21 10.47
C TYR A 63 -3.07 32.08 9.04
N VAL A 64 -2.07 31.20 8.84
CA VAL A 64 -1.47 30.97 7.53
C VAL A 64 -2.47 30.32 6.57
N ALA A 65 -3.29 29.37 7.02
CA ALA A 65 -4.36 28.78 6.21
C ALA A 65 -5.35 29.85 5.72
N ASN A 66 -5.77 30.76 6.61
CA ASN A 66 -6.63 31.88 6.22
C ASN A 66 -5.94 32.82 5.20
N LYS A 67 -4.64 33.08 5.39
CA LYS A 67 -3.86 33.90 4.45
C LYS A 67 -3.72 33.22 3.08
N ILE A 68 -3.57 31.91 3.02
CA ILE A 68 -3.57 31.12 1.78
C ILE A 68 -4.88 31.30 1.03
N VAL A 69 -6.03 31.19 1.71
CA VAL A 69 -7.36 31.42 1.10
C VAL A 69 -7.45 32.84 0.53
N ASN A 70 -6.98 33.83 1.28
CA ASN A 70 -6.98 35.23 0.84
C ASN A 70 -6.02 35.51 -0.32
N THR A 71 -4.96 34.72 -0.47
CA THR A 71 -3.93 34.89 -1.51
C THR A 71 -4.28 34.15 -2.79
N TYR A 72 -4.84 32.96 -2.69
CA TYR A 72 -5.17 32.11 -3.83
C TYR A 72 -6.16 32.81 -4.78
N ARG A 73 -5.85 32.77 -6.08
CA ARG A 73 -6.72 33.28 -7.14
C ARG A 73 -6.91 32.18 -8.18
N PRO A 74 -8.16 31.80 -8.51
CA PRO A 74 -8.40 30.80 -9.55
C PRO A 74 -7.74 31.20 -10.86
N ARG A 75 -7.08 30.22 -11.52
CA ARG A 75 -6.41 30.38 -12.83
C ARG A 75 -5.21 31.34 -12.83
N ASP A 76 -4.68 31.72 -11.66
CA ASP A 76 -3.44 32.48 -11.54
C ASP A 76 -2.33 31.61 -10.92
N PRO A 77 -1.37 31.13 -11.72
CA PRO A 77 -0.25 30.31 -11.24
C PRO A 77 0.61 31.03 -10.19
N ALA A 78 0.81 32.35 -10.30
CA ALA A 78 1.63 33.11 -9.37
C ALA A 78 0.98 33.14 -7.97
N SER A 79 -0.35 33.19 -7.90
CA SER A 79 -1.08 33.08 -6.64
C SER A 79 -0.90 31.72 -5.96
N VAL A 80 -0.76 30.64 -6.74
CA VAL A 80 -0.53 29.28 -6.23
C VAL A 80 0.87 29.19 -5.62
N GLU A 81 1.89 29.68 -6.32
CA GLU A 81 3.26 29.72 -5.81
C GLU A 81 3.37 30.57 -4.53
N ALA A 82 2.75 31.75 -4.50
CA ALA A 82 2.70 32.59 -3.32
C ALA A 82 2.01 31.89 -2.14
N ALA A 83 0.88 31.21 -2.38
CA ALA A 83 0.18 30.44 -1.36
C ALA A 83 1.01 29.24 -0.84
N ARG A 84 1.71 28.54 -1.74
CA ARG A 84 2.65 27.46 -1.39
C ARG A 84 3.80 27.95 -0.53
N ALA A 85 4.35 29.13 -0.83
CA ALA A 85 5.41 29.74 -0.02
C ALA A 85 4.92 30.08 1.40
N LEU A 86 3.67 30.53 1.54
CA LEU A 86 3.05 30.72 2.86
C LEU A 86 2.91 29.40 3.62
N ALA A 87 2.47 28.32 2.96
CA ALA A 87 2.39 27.02 3.63
C ALA A 87 3.75 26.51 4.11
N ALA A 88 4.78 26.68 3.27
CA ALA A 88 6.14 26.27 3.60
C ALA A 88 6.70 26.98 4.84
N SER A 89 6.27 28.21 5.14
CA SER A 89 6.74 28.93 6.34
C SER A 89 6.34 28.26 7.66
N VAL A 90 5.35 27.36 7.63
CA VAL A 90 4.93 26.54 8.77
C VAL A 90 5.41 25.10 8.60
N LEU A 91 5.10 24.47 7.47
CA LEU A 91 5.32 23.03 7.26
C LEU A 91 6.79 22.64 7.11
N ALA A 92 7.66 23.56 6.69
CA ALA A 92 9.10 23.29 6.58
C ALA A 92 9.88 23.61 7.86
N ARG A 93 9.21 24.13 8.91
CA ARG A 93 9.85 24.37 10.20
C ARG A 93 10.13 23.04 10.88
N ARG A 94 11.39 22.84 11.26
CA ARG A 94 11.81 21.74 12.12
C ARG A 94 12.16 22.32 13.48
N ASP A 95 11.47 21.93 14.55
CA ASP A 95 11.85 22.35 15.89
C ASP A 95 13.13 21.62 16.30
N PRO A 96 14.24 22.32 16.58
CA PRO A 96 15.48 21.67 17.03
C PRO A 96 15.32 20.92 18.37
N ALA A 97 14.27 21.22 19.15
CA ALA A 97 13.96 20.56 20.40
C ALA A 97 13.16 19.26 20.25
N ASP A 98 12.73 18.89 19.03
CA ASP A 98 11.99 17.65 18.78
C ASP A 98 12.87 16.42 19.03
N ARG A 99 12.72 15.82 20.22
CA ARG A 99 13.39 14.58 20.63
C ARG A 99 12.60 13.31 20.27
N MET A 100 11.33 13.46 19.88
CA MET A 100 10.48 12.33 19.53
C MET A 100 10.65 11.97 18.06
N GLN A 101 10.91 10.69 17.79
CA GLN A 101 11.00 10.17 16.43
C GLN A 101 9.75 9.36 16.13
N VAL A 102 9.04 9.72 15.05
CA VAL A 102 7.90 8.97 14.54
C VAL A 102 8.32 8.30 13.23
N TYR A 103 8.18 6.98 13.17
CA TYR A 103 8.42 6.20 11.96
C TYR A 103 7.10 5.83 11.33
N ALA A 104 6.97 6.07 10.02
CA ALA A 104 5.78 5.73 9.25
C ALA A 104 6.12 4.60 8.26
N VAL A 105 5.32 3.54 8.29
CA VAL A 105 5.45 2.39 7.39
C VAL A 105 4.08 2.12 6.76
N GLY A 106 4.04 1.97 5.44
CA GLY A 106 2.82 1.61 4.73
C GLY A 106 2.45 0.15 5.02
N HIS A 107 1.20 -0.09 5.40
CA HIS A 107 0.69 -1.43 5.68
C HIS A 107 -0.60 -1.71 4.91
N CYS A 108 -0.74 -2.91 4.36
CA CYS A 108 -1.99 -3.37 3.76
C CYS A 108 -2.43 -4.66 4.44
N HIS A 109 -3.35 -4.52 5.40
CA HIS A 109 -4.04 -5.66 5.98
C HIS A 109 -5.06 -6.22 4.99
N ILE A 110 -4.97 -7.52 4.70
CA ILE A 110 -5.91 -8.25 3.86
C ILE A 110 -6.32 -9.50 4.60
N ASP A 111 -7.60 -9.58 4.98
CA ASP A 111 -8.16 -10.80 5.54
C ASP A 111 -8.16 -11.91 4.49
N THR A 112 -7.60 -13.06 4.86
CA THR A 112 -7.48 -14.22 3.97
C THR A 112 -8.86 -14.74 3.55
N ALA A 113 -9.80 -14.78 4.49
CA ALA A 113 -11.22 -14.98 4.24
C ALA A 113 -12.01 -14.23 5.32
N TRP A 114 -12.88 -13.32 4.88
CA TRP A 114 -13.80 -12.62 5.77
C TRP A 114 -15.15 -12.48 5.10
N LEU A 115 -15.39 -11.36 4.42
CA LEU A 115 -16.64 -11.07 3.71
C LEU A 115 -16.53 -11.40 2.20
N TRP A 116 -15.59 -12.26 1.86
CA TRP A 116 -15.30 -12.70 0.49
C TRP A 116 -14.60 -14.06 0.50
N PRO A 117 -14.75 -14.86 -0.58
CA PRO A 117 -14.05 -16.14 -0.72
C PRO A 117 -12.54 -15.96 -0.95
N PHE A 118 -11.75 -17.02 -0.72
CA PHE A 118 -10.30 -17.01 -0.95
C PHE A 118 -9.91 -16.55 -2.36
N SER A 119 -10.68 -16.93 -3.38
CA SER A 119 -10.46 -16.52 -4.77
C SER A 119 -10.41 -14.99 -4.95
N GLU A 120 -11.18 -14.25 -4.15
CA GLU A 120 -11.14 -12.79 -4.16
C GLU A 120 -9.94 -12.23 -3.39
N THR A 121 -9.45 -12.93 -2.35
CA THR A 121 -8.21 -12.55 -1.67
C THR A 121 -7.03 -12.59 -2.63
N HIS A 122 -6.90 -13.61 -3.48
CA HIS A 122 -5.82 -13.68 -4.47
C HIS A 122 -5.78 -12.41 -5.36
N ARG A 123 -6.95 -11.98 -5.85
CA ARG A 123 -7.10 -10.76 -6.66
C ARG A 123 -6.86 -9.48 -5.85
N LYS A 124 -7.33 -9.42 -4.61
CA LYS A 124 -7.09 -8.29 -3.70
C LYS A 124 -5.61 -8.11 -3.40
N THR A 125 -4.90 -9.18 -3.11
CA THR A 125 -3.45 -9.16 -2.88
C THR A 125 -2.72 -8.61 -4.10
N ALA A 126 -2.99 -9.15 -5.29
CA ALA A 126 -2.35 -8.70 -6.53
C ALA A 126 -2.61 -7.22 -6.83
N ARG A 127 -3.87 -6.77 -6.74
CA ARG A 127 -4.23 -5.36 -6.98
C ARG A 127 -3.63 -4.43 -5.94
N SER A 128 -3.65 -4.80 -4.66
CA SER A 128 -3.11 -3.96 -3.60
C SER A 128 -1.59 -3.82 -3.71
N TRP A 129 -0.88 -4.93 -3.93
CA TRP A 129 0.59 -4.91 -3.87
C TRP A 129 1.21 -4.39 -5.17
N SER A 130 0.53 -4.55 -6.32
CA SER A 130 0.92 -3.82 -7.54
C SER A 130 0.82 -2.31 -7.38
N ALA A 131 -0.24 -1.80 -6.72
CA ALA A 131 -0.35 -0.37 -6.41
C ALA A 131 0.79 0.10 -5.48
N GLN A 132 1.13 -0.67 -4.46
CA GLN A 132 2.25 -0.36 -3.54
C GLN A 132 3.61 -0.34 -4.26
N LEU A 133 3.83 -1.27 -5.19
CA LEU A 133 5.03 -1.29 -6.02
C LEU A 133 5.14 0.00 -6.86
N ARG A 134 4.07 0.42 -7.53
CA ARG A 134 4.07 1.67 -8.30
C ARG A 134 4.21 2.91 -7.42
N LEU A 135 3.83 2.86 -6.15
CA LEU A 135 4.13 3.91 -5.17
C LEU A 135 5.62 3.92 -4.81
N ALA A 136 6.22 2.76 -4.56
CA ALA A 136 7.65 2.64 -4.25
C ALA A 136 8.55 3.12 -5.41
N GLU A 137 8.10 2.96 -6.65
CA GLU A 137 8.79 3.53 -7.83
C GLU A 137 8.78 5.06 -7.85
N ARG A 138 7.67 5.68 -7.44
CA ARG A 138 7.51 7.14 -7.45
C ARG A 138 8.12 7.80 -6.22
N PHE A 139 8.11 7.10 -5.08
CA PHE A 139 8.54 7.60 -3.78
C PHE A 139 9.61 6.67 -3.21
N PRO A 140 10.92 6.96 -3.46
CA PRO A 140 12.01 6.06 -3.06
C PRO A 140 12.13 5.81 -1.55
N TRP A 141 11.55 6.69 -0.72
CA TRP A 141 11.49 6.58 0.74
C TRP A 141 10.29 5.76 1.24
N HIS A 142 9.41 5.30 0.35
CA HIS A 142 8.23 4.52 0.73
C HIS A 142 8.63 3.12 1.19
N ILE A 143 8.26 2.78 2.42
CA ILE A 143 8.45 1.46 3.02
C ILE A 143 7.09 0.78 3.13
N PHE A 144 7.01 -0.48 2.71
CA PHE A 144 5.78 -1.25 2.74
C PHE A 144 5.93 -2.57 3.53
N THR A 145 4.89 -2.93 4.28
CA THR A 145 4.79 -4.16 5.05
C THR A 145 3.48 -4.91 4.80
N ALA A 146 3.60 -6.24 4.67
CA ALA A 146 2.48 -7.17 4.62
C ALA A 146 2.84 -8.42 5.43
N SER A 147 1.86 -8.95 6.18
CA SER A 147 2.08 -9.95 7.23
C SER A 147 1.94 -11.40 6.76
N SER A 148 1.12 -11.67 5.73
CA SER A 148 0.71 -13.04 5.40
C SER A 148 1.63 -13.71 4.38
N ALA A 149 2.39 -14.71 4.82
CA ALA A 149 3.22 -15.53 3.92
C ALA A 149 2.39 -16.31 2.88
N GLN A 150 1.19 -16.77 3.27
CA GLN A 150 0.26 -17.47 2.35
C GLN A 150 -0.13 -16.61 1.15
N GLN A 151 -0.26 -15.29 1.33
CA GLN A 151 -0.59 -14.36 0.25
C GLN A 151 0.57 -14.21 -0.75
N TYR A 152 1.83 -14.31 -0.29
CA TYR A 152 2.99 -14.37 -1.19
C TYR A 152 3.02 -15.66 -2.01
N GLU A 153 2.69 -16.80 -1.39
CA GLU A 153 2.60 -18.09 -2.08
C GLU A 153 1.58 -18.04 -3.23
N TRP A 154 0.43 -17.45 -2.98
CA TRP A 154 -0.60 -17.26 -4.00
C TRP A 154 -0.18 -16.29 -5.10
N LEU A 155 0.56 -15.22 -4.78
CA LEU A 155 1.13 -14.36 -5.82
C LEU A 155 2.17 -15.08 -6.69
N LEU A 156 3.04 -15.89 -6.08
CA LEU A 156 4.04 -16.66 -6.84
C LEU A 156 3.34 -17.61 -7.82
N THR A 157 2.22 -18.22 -7.41
CA THR A 157 1.48 -19.18 -8.22
C THR A 157 0.65 -18.49 -9.31
N ASP A 158 -0.13 -17.47 -8.94
CA ASP A 158 -1.13 -16.87 -9.83
C ASP A 158 -0.59 -15.71 -10.67
N TYR A 159 0.39 -14.96 -10.14
CA TYR A 159 0.93 -13.74 -10.73
C TYR A 159 2.47 -13.71 -10.65
N PRO A 160 3.17 -14.69 -11.25
CA PRO A 160 4.62 -14.85 -11.10
C PRO A 160 5.42 -13.61 -11.55
N GLY A 161 4.95 -12.87 -12.57
CA GLY A 161 5.58 -11.62 -13.01
C GLY A 161 5.55 -10.52 -11.94
N LEU A 162 4.39 -10.32 -11.30
CA LEU A 162 4.26 -9.36 -10.20
C LEU A 162 5.11 -9.78 -9.01
N PHE A 163 5.17 -11.07 -8.70
CA PHE A 163 6.01 -11.59 -7.63
C PHE A 163 7.50 -11.33 -7.89
N ALA A 164 7.97 -11.50 -9.13
CA ALA A 164 9.34 -11.16 -9.51
C ALA A 164 9.65 -9.65 -9.35
N GLU A 165 8.71 -8.77 -9.73
CA GLU A 165 8.86 -7.32 -9.51
C GLU A 165 8.95 -6.99 -8.01
N ILE A 166 8.14 -7.64 -7.17
CA ILE A 166 8.17 -7.48 -5.71
C ILE A 166 9.51 -7.95 -5.13
N GLN A 167 10.04 -9.09 -5.58
CA GLN A 167 11.37 -9.56 -5.15
C GLN A 167 12.47 -8.56 -5.50
N ALA A 168 12.45 -8.01 -6.72
CA ALA A 168 13.39 -7.00 -7.15
C ALA A 168 13.29 -5.71 -6.33
N ALA A 169 12.07 -5.31 -5.93
CA ALA A 169 11.86 -4.17 -5.05
C ALA A 169 12.33 -4.43 -3.62
N ALA A 170 12.09 -5.63 -3.08
CA ALA A 170 12.50 -6.01 -1.73
C ALA A 170 14.02 -6.09 -1.55
N ALA A 171 14.78 -6.38 -2.63
CA ALA A 171 16.24 -6.37 -2.61
C ALA A 171 16.84 -4.94 -2.45
N LYS A 172 16.04 -3.88 -2.57
CA LYS A 172 16.51 -2.50 -2.42
C LYS A 172 16.59 -2.11 -0.94
N PRO A 173 17.68 -1.47 -0.49
CA PRO A 173 17.95 -1.22 0.94
C PRO A 173 16.95 -0.28 1.64
N VAL A 174 16.10 0.43 0.89
CA VAL A 174 15.13 1.41 1.45
C VAL A 174 13.69 0.84 1.48
N THR A 175 13.40 -0.30 0.85
CA THR A 175 12.02 -0.78 0.65
C THR A 175 11.60 -1.90 1.61
N ALA A 176 12.47 -2.34 2.52
CA ALA A 176 12.22 -3.51 3.35
C ALA A 176 11.64 -3.16 4.73
N CYS A 177 10.31 -3.24 4.85
CA CYS A 177 9.72 -3.83 6.05
C CYS A 177 8.61 -4.81 5.65
N THR A 178 8.80 -5.57 4.58
CA THR A 178 8.13 -6.88 4.53
C THR A 178 8.71 -7.72 5.66
N THR A 179 8.00 -8.75 6.09
CA THR A 179 8.52 -9.87 6.91
C THR A 179 9.69 -10.60 6.21
N TRP A 180 10.73 -9.86 5.85
CA TRP A 180 11.94 -10.30 5.19
C TRP A 180 13.06 -10.08 6.18
N CYS A 181 13.29 -11.12 6.98
CA CYS A 181 14.51 -11.27 7.77
C CYS A 181 15.28 -12.40 7.08
N PRO A 182 16.40 -12.12 6.39
CA PRO A 182 17.24 -13.17 5.81
C PRO A 182 17.75 -14.14 6.88
N ASP A 183 17.77 -13.72 8.16
CA ASP A 183 18.34 -14.45 9.29
C ASP A 183 17.33 -15.22 10.15
N GLY A 184 16.18 -15.58 9.60
CA GLY A 184 15.31 -16.61 10.19
C GLY A 184 14.68 -16.28 11.55
N GLN A 185 14.81 -15.06 12.06
CA GLN A 185 14.12 -14.64 13.27
C GLN A 185 12.82 -13.93 12.91
N GLN A 186 11.72 -14.69 12.93
CA GLN A 186 10.42 -14.15 13.33
C GLN A 186 9.76 -15.08 14.35
N ASP A 187 9.38 -14.46 15.45
CA ASP A 187 8.58 -15.02 16.52
C ASP A 187 7.16 -15.37 15.99
N GLY A 188 6.75 -16.61 16.19
CA GLY A 188 5.34 -17.04 16.08
C GLY A 188 4.76 -17.40 14.70
N GLN A 189 5.43 -17.15 13.58
CA GLN A 189 4.98 -17.57 12.23
C GLN A 189 6.07 -18.41 11.55
N ARG A 190 5.71 -19.54 10.91
CA ARG A 190 6.70 -20.48 10.34
C ARG A 190 7.67 -19.75 9.40
N PRO A 191 8.99 -19.99 9.48
CA PRO A 191 9.97 -19.35 8.61
C PRO A 191 9.66 -19.59 7.13
N TRP A 192 9.67 -18.53 6.31
CA TRP A 192 9.40 -18.58 4.87
C TRP A 192 10.24 -19.65 4.13
N ALA A 193 11.47 -19.88 4.58
CA ALA A 193 12.35 -20.92 4.04
C ALA A 193 11.74 -22.32 4.17
N GLN A 194 11.03 -22.61 5.26
CA GLN A 194 10.33 -23.88 5.47
C GLN A 194 9.07 -24.00 4.59
N MET A 195 8.40 -22.89 4.26
CA MET A 195 7.27 -22.90 3.32
C MET A 195 7.74 -23.22 1.90
N LEU A 196 8.84 -22.61 1.43
CA LEU A 196 9.45 -22.96 0.14
C LEU A 196 9.95 -24.41 0.11
N GLN A 197 10.51 -24.90 1.22
CA GLN A 197 10.95 -26.30 1.34
C GLN A 197 9.76 -27.27 1.28
N GLN A 198 8.62 -26.95 1.90
CA GLN A 198 7.39 -27.74 1.79
C GLN A 198 6.76 -27.67 0.40
N GLN A 199 6.82 -26.53 -0.28
CA GLN A 199 6.38 -26.45 -1.68
C GLN A 199 7.29 -27.24 -2.62
N ALA A 200 8.61 -27.16 -2.47
CA ALA A 200 9.54 -27.99 -3.25
C ALA A 200 9.29 -29.49 -3.03
N GLN A 201 8.82 -29.89 -1.84
CA GLN A 201 8.38 -31.25 -1.54
C GLN A 201 7.00 -31.61 -2.13
N ARG A 202 6.09 -30.65 -2.29
CA ARG A 202 4.75 -30.85 -2.91
C ARG A 202 4.78 -30.82 -4.43
N VAL A 203 5.69 -30.05 -5.02
CA VAL A 203 5.88 -29.86 -6.46
C VAL A 203 7.09 -30.68 -6.95
N GLY A 204 7.39 -31.80 -6.29
CA GLY A 204 8.46 -32.71 -6.72
C GLY A 204 8.34 -33.04 -8.22
N PRO A 205 9.45 -33.25 -8.94
CA PRO A 205 9.44 -33.42 -10.39
C PRO A 205 8.46 -34.53 -10.74
N SER A 206 7.48 -34.21 -11.58
CA SER A 206 6.64 -35.22 -12.22
C SER A 206 7.57 -36.20 -12.93
N ALA A 207 7.75 -37.38 -12.33
CA ALA A 207 8.46 -38.47 -12.97
C ALA A 207 7.75 -38.75 -14.31
N PRO A 208 8.46 -38.81 -15.46
CA PRO A 208 7.84 -39.21 -16.69
C PRO A 208 7.44 -40.68 -16.55
N SER A 209 6.14 -40.94 -16.42
CA SER A 209 5.58 -42.27 -16.54
C SER A 209 5.51 -42.64 -18.02
N GLY A 210 6.43 -43.50 -18.47
CA GLY A 210 6.23 -44.25 -19.70
C GLY A 210 7.49 -44.51 -20.51
N ALA A 211 7.68 -45.79 -20.83
CA ALA A 211 8.54 -46.36 -21.87
C ALA A 211 10.02 -46.59 -21.53
N THR A 212 10.31 -47.68 -20.81
CA THR A 212 11.33 -48.66 -21.23
C THR A 212 10.92 -50.05 -20.73
N GLY A 213 10.15 -50.78 -21.54
CA GLY A 213 10.01 -52.22 -21.39
C GLY A 213 11.15 -52.89 -22.15
N SER A 214 12.12 -53.48 -21.43
CA SER A 214 13.07 -54.43 -22.04
C SER A 214 12.51 -55.85 -21.93
N PRO A 215 12.62 -56.68 -22.98
CA PRO A 215 12.05 -58.02 -22.99
C PRO A 215 12.93 -59.01 -22.23
N ALA A 216 12.29 -59.98 -21.56
CA ALA A 216 12.97 -61.13 -20.95
C ALA A 216 13.54 -62.07 -22.03
N PRO A 217 14.72 -62.68 -21.84
CA PRO A 217 15.24 -63.69 -22.75
C PRO A 217 14.60 -65.06 -22.45
N PRO A 218 14.50 -65.97 -23.44
CA PRO A 218 13.83 -67.25 -23.26
C PRO A 218 14.73 -68.33 -22.63
N SER A 219 14.05 -69.23 -21.92
CA SER A 219 14.42 -70.53 -21.32
C SER A 219 15.58 -70.56 -20.34
#